data_AF-A0A2J0MG71-F1
#
_entry.id   AF-A0A2J0MG71-F1
#
_cell.length_a   1.000
_cell.length_b   1.000
_cell.length_c   1.000
_cell.angle_alpha   90.00
_cell.angle_beta   90.00
_cell.angle_gamma   90.00
#
_symmetry.space_group_name_H-M   'P 1'
#
loop_
_entity.id
_entity.type
_entity.pdbx_description
1 polymer ?
#
loop_
_entity_poly.entity_id
_entity_poly.type
_entity_poly.pdbx_seq_one_letter_code
_entity_poly.pdbx_strand_id
1 'polypeptide(L)'
;MAKCEENELMMACDMLGIRANTVLVGDDQIIALRIAISIARQIIVPAIPIPQRGANGVMFCADNSIEYGEDALFKRLHEIRKMYRNSALSPKTLKSTSVKLDPNLALALEKFHERRISLVKKDQLIHDLLATGSSRAKAVFSETVKMIRDNYTGLCANHEHNPSPVSWDASSRSIEASVWSRSNAPCNRGQ
;
A
#
# COMPACT_ATOMS: atom_id res chain seq x y z
N MET A 1 -17.76 5.66 12.47
CA MET A 1 -17.09 6.08 11.23
C MET A 1 -15.68 6.62 11.47
N ALA A 2 -15.42 7.40 12.53
CA ALA A 2 -14.09 7.96 12.84
C ALA A 2 -12.88 6.99 12.90
N LYS A 3 -13.06 5.71 13.28
CA LYS A 3 -11.94 4.74 13.37
C LYS A 3 -11.33 4.33 12.02
N CYS A 4 -12.10 4.43 10.93
CA CYS A 4 -11.57 4.12 9.59
C CYS A 4 -10.54 5.18 9.23
N GLU A 5 -10.96 6.45 9.33
CA GLU A 5 -10.21 7.64 8.90
C GLU A 5 -8.85 7.79 9.60
N GLU A 6 -8.77 7.41 10.88
CA GLU A 6 -7.51 7.42 11.63
C GLU A 6 -6.47 6.46 11.04
N ASN A 7 -6.88 5.25 10.61
CA ASN A 7 -5.97 4.27 10.01
C ASN A 7 -5.45 4.76 8.66
N GLU A 8 -6.31 5.33 7.82
CA GLU A 8 -5.87 5.85 6.52
C GLU A 8 -4.94 7.07 6.66
N LEU A 9 -5.17 7.91 7.67
CA LEU A 9 -4.28 9.02 7.99
C LEU A 9 -2.91 8.52 8.47
N MET A 10 -2.88 7.55 9.38
CA MET A 10 -1.62 6.98 9.86
C MET A 10 -0.82 6.34 8.72
N MET A 11 -1.48 5.60 7.82
CA MET A 11 -0.83 5.07 6.62
C MET A 11 -0.29 6.18 5.70
N ALA A 12 -1.02 7.28 5.55
CA ALA A 12 -0.53 8.43 4.79
C ALA A 12 0.72 9.06 5.44
N CYS A 13 0.75 9.18 6.76
CA CYS A 13 1.92 9.64 7.50
C CYS A 13 3.12 8.71 7.31
N ASP A 14 2.92 7.39 7.29
CA ASP A 14 3.99 6.43 7.02
C ASP A 14 4.58 6.63 5.62
N MET A 15 3.73 6.76 4.59
CA MET A 15 4.17 7.00 3.20
C MET A 15 5.00 8.28 3.07
N LEU A 16 4.53 9.37 3.67
CA LEU A 16 5.17 10.69 3.57
C LEU A 16 6.42 10.78 4.45
N GLY A 17 6.39 10.21 5.64
CA GLY A 17 7.49 10.25 6.59
C GLY A 17 8.76 9.58 6.05
N ILE A 18 8.60 8.48 5.31
CA ILE A 18 9.73 7.83 4.62
C ILE A 18 10.03 8.42 3.24
N ARG A 19 9.29 9.46 2.80
CA ARG A 19 9.39 10.08 1.47
C ARG A 19 9.23 9.06 0.34
N ALA A 20 8.21 8.22 0.40
CA ALA A 20 7.96 7.23 -0.64
C ALA A 20 7.47 7.91 -1.94
N ASN A 21 8.18 7.72 -3.05
CA ASN A 21 7.74 8.19 -4.37
C ASN A 21 6.70 7.26 -5.00
N THR A 22 6.76 5.97 -4.66
CA THR A 22 5.90 4.93 -5.23
C THR A 22 5.43 4.02 -4.12
N VAL A 23 4.12 3.74 -4.08
CA VAL A 23 3.49 2.89 -3.06
C VAL A 23 2.63 1.84 -3.76
N LEU A 24 2.86 0.58 -3.42
CA LEU A 24 2.02 -0.54 -3.87
C LEU A 24 0.84 -0.67 -2.90
N VAL A 25 -0.35 -0.39 -3.39
CA VAL A 25 -1.60 -0.45 -2.60
C VAL A 25 -2.67 -1.22 -3.35
N GLY A 26 -3.48 -1.97 -2.60
CA GLY A 26 -4.72 -2.55 -3.11
C GLY A 26 -5.78 -1.48 -3.39
N ASP A 27 -6.85 -1.86 -4.10
CA ASP A 27 -7.96 -0.93 -4.37
C ASP A 27 -8.68 -0.48 -3.09
N ASP A 28 -8.69 -1.33 -2.06
CA ASP A 28 -9.21 -1.06 -0.72
C ASP A 28 -8.38 -0.02 0.05
N GLN A 29 -7.11 0.18 -0.32
CA GLN A 29 -6.18 1.09 0.33
C GLN A 29 -5.98 2.40 -0.45
N ILE A 30 -6.70 2.60 -1.56
CA ILE A 30 -6.53 3.77 -2.43
C ILE A 30 -6.86 5.10 -1.72
N ILE A 31 -7.71 5.06 -0.69
CA ILE A 31 -8.10 6.22 0.10
C ILE A 31 -6.90 6.77 0.87
N ALA A 32 -6.10 5.91 1.52
CA ALA A 32 -4.89 6.32 2.23
C ALA A 32 -3.88 7.00 1.30
N LEU A 33 -3.67 6.44 0.10
CA LEU A 33 -2.79 7.05 -0.90
C LEU A 33 -3.31 8.44 -1.34
N ARG A 34 -4.63 8.60 -1.54
CA ARG A 34 -5.22 9.90 -1.89
C ARG A 34 -5.04 10.93 -0.78
N ILE A 35 -5.20 10.53 0.48
CA ILE A 35 -4.92 11.38 1.64
C ILE A 35 -3.45 11.80 1.64
N ALA A 36 -2.52 10.86 1.44
CA ALA A 36 -1.10 11.17 1.35
C ALA A 36 -0.77 12.18 0.23
N ILE A 37 -1.34 12.00 -0.97
CA ILE A 37 -1.19 12.94 -2.09
C ILE A 37 -1.75 14.33 -1.73
N SER A 38 -2.92 14.37 -1.09
CA SER A 38 -3.54 15.63 -0.66
C SER A 38 -2.67 16.37 0.35
N ILE A 39 -2.16 15.67 1.36
CA ILE A 39 -1.27 16.23 2.38
C ILE A 39 0.04 16.69 1.73
N ALA A 40 0.67 15.87 0.88
CA ALA A 40 1.92 16.24 0.20
C ALA A 40 1.79 17.53 -0.64
N ARG A 41 0.62 17.75 -1.27
CA ARG A 41 0.36 18.99 -2.03
C ARG A 41 0.15 20.22 -1.15
N GLN A 42 -0.34 20.04 0.07
CA GLN A 42 -0.55 21.12 1.04
C GLN A 42 0.73 21.48 1.78
N ILE A 43 1.59 20.49 2.04
CA ILE A 43 2.91 20.72 2.61
C ILE A 43 3.80 21.33 1.51
N ILE A 44 4.00 22.64 1.53
CA ILE A 44 4.86 23.39 0.59
C ILE A 44 6.35 23.14 0.92
N VAL A 45 6.74 21.88 1.04
CA VAL A 45 8.12 21.45 1.25
C VAL A 45 8.56 20.74 -0.03
N PRO A 46 9.40 21.37 -0.88
CA PRO A 46 9.76 20.85 -2.20
C PRO A 46 10.35 19.44 -2.19
N ALA A 47 10.90 19.02 -1.05
CA ALA A 47 11.61 17.77 -0.90
C ALA A 47 10.72 16.58 -0.47
N ILE A 48 9.43 16.79 -0.21
CA ILE A 48 8.50 15.67 0.04
C ILE A 48 7.89 15.26 -1.32
N PRO A 49 8.19 14.04 -1.81
CA PRO A 49 7.64 13.58 -3.06
C PRO A 49 6.13 13.35 -2.93
N ILE A 50 5.41 13.56 -4.03
CA ILE A 50 4.00 13.15 -4.12
C ILE A 50 3.98 11.65 -4.43
N PRO A 51 3.49 10.80 -3.51
CA PRO A 51 3.49 9.36 -3.73
C PRO A 51 2.59 8.99 -4.91
N GLN A 52 3.07 8.07 -5.74
CA GLN A 52 2.34 7.51 -6.88
C GLN A 52 1.95 6.07 -6.60
N ARG A 53 0.79 5.65 -7.10
CA ARG A 53 0.43 4.23 -7.09
C ARG A 53 1.42 3.50 -8.00
N GLY A 54 2.13 2.50 -7.47
CA GLY A 54 2.95 1.63 -8.31
C GLY A 54 2.07 0.81 -9.26
N ALA A 55 2.67 0.23 -10.30
CA ALA A 55 1.94 -0.70 -11.16
C ALA A 55 1.27 -1.77 -10.29
N ASN A 56 0.08 -2.23 -10.69
CA ASN A 56 -0.65 -3.31 -10.02
C ASN A 56 0.12 -4.63 -10.17
N GLY A 57 1.29 -4.72 -9.55
CA GLY A 57 2.02 -5.95 -9.35
C GLY A 57 1.49 -6.56 -8.07
N VAL A 58 0.83 -7.70 -8.17
CA VAL A 58 0.79 -8.62 -7.05
C VAL A 58 2.25 -8.89 -6.69
N MET A 59 2.72 -8.34 -5.58
CA MET A 59 4.11 -8.54 -5.15
C MET A 59 4.21 -9.97 -4.63
N PHE A 60 4.50 -10.91 -5.53
CA PHE A 60 4.91 -12.24 -5.13
C PHE A 60 6.22 -12.10 -4.35
N CYS A 61 6.31 -12.75 -3.19
CA CYS A 61 7.55 -12.76 -2.42
C CYS A 61 8.68 -13.27 -3.34
N ALA A 62 9.79 -12.53 -3.41
CA ALA A 62 11.05 -12.80 -4.11
C ALA A 62 11.08 -12.67 -5.65
N ASP A 63 12.14 -12.00 -6.11
CA ASP A 63 12.62 -11.76 -7.49
C ASP A 63 12.92 -13.01 -8.33
N ASN A 64 12.27 -14.13 -8.05
CA ASN A 64 11.94 -15.09 -9.08
C ASN A 64 10.47 -14.83 -9.39
N SER A 65 10.19 -13.80 -10.18
CA SER A 65 9.03 -13.87 -11.06
C SER A 65 9.21 -15.17 -11.81
N ILE A 66 8.55 -16.21 -11.34
CA ILE A 66 8.27 -17.31 -12.23
C ILE A 66 7.43 -16.60 -13.26
N GLU A 67 8.01 -16.38 -14.44
CA GLU A 67 7.26 -16.00 -15.64
C GLU A 67 6.30 -17.15 -16.01
N TYR A 68 5.55 -17.70 -15.06
CA TYR A 68 4.13 -17.78 -15.30
C TYR A 68 3.68 -16.33 -15.42
N GLY A 69 3.84 -15.75 -16.62
CA GLY A 69 3.02 -14.62 -17.01
C GLY A 69 1.62 -14.97 -16.54
N GLU A 70 0.96 -14.06 -15.81
CA GLU A 70 -0.35 -14.30 -15.21
C GLU A 70 -1.24 -15.13 -16.16
N ASP A 71 -1.17 -14.80 -17.45
CA ASP A 71 -1.67 -15.55 -18.58
C ASP A 71 -1.55 -17.09 -18.49
N ALA A 72 -0.41 -17.70 -18.20
CA ALA A 72 -0.26 -19.16 -18.22
C ALA A 72 -1.00 -19.87 -17.07
N LEU A 73 -0.88 -19.34 -15.84
CA LEU A 73 -1.59 -19.86 -14.67
C LEU A 73 -3.10 -19.59 -14.77
N PHE A 74 -3.48 -18.36 -15.17
CA PHE A 74 -4.87 -17.98 -15.35
C PHE A 74 -5.51 -18.66 -16.55
N LYS A 75 -4.80 -18.89 -17.67
CA LYS A 75 -5.28 -19.65 -18.83
C LYS A 75 -5.52 -21.10 -18.48
N ARG A 76 -4.62 -21.73 -17.71
CA ARG A 76 -4.83 -23.11 -17.25
C ARG A 76 -6.00 -23.23 -16.29
N LEU A 77 -6.16 -22.29 -15.34
CA LEU A 77 -7.34 -22.21 -14.48
C LEU A 77 -8.63 -21.96 -15.29
N HIS A 78 -8.56 -21.11 -16.32
CA HIS A 78 -9.67 -20.82 -17.21
C HIS A 78 -10.08 -22.05 -18.03
N GLU A 79 -9.11 -22.81 -18.55
CA GLU A 79 -9.34 -24.07 -19.27
C GLU A 79 -9.98 -25.12 -18.37
N ILE A 80 -9.47 -25.32 -17.14
CA ILE A 80 -10.08 -26.22 -16.15
C ILE A 80 -11.51 -25.79 -15.84
N ARG A 81 -11.76 -24.49 -15.66
CA ARG A 81 -13.10 -23.93 -15.43
C ARG A 81 -14.03 -24.16 -16.62
N LYS A 82 -13.53 -24.01 -17.86
CA LYS A 82 -14.27 -24.28 -19.10
C LYS A 82 -14.63 -25.77 -19.20
N MET A 83 -13.69 -26.66 -18.93
CA MET A 83 -13.94 -28.11 -18.93
C MET A 83 -14.96 -28.52 -17.87
N TYR A 84 -14.90 -27.94 -16.68
CA TYR A 84 -15.89 -28.19 -15.62
C TYR A 84 -17.30 -27.71 -16.01
N ARG A 85 -17.43 -26.51 -16.58
CA ARG A 85 -18.72 -25.98 -17.06
C ARG A 85 -19.32 -26.82 -18.19
N ASN A 86 -18.47 -27.41 -19.03
CA ASN A 86 -18.90 -28.27 -20.13
C ASN A 86 -19.15 -29.73 -19.69
N SER A 87 -19.20 -30.00 -18.38
CA SER A 87 -19.39 -31.35 -17.80
C SER A 87 -18.32 -32.37 -18.19
N ALA A 88 -17.21 -31.94 -18.80
CA ALA A 88 -16.08 -32.79 -19.17
C ALA A 88 -15.22 -33.19 -17.95
N LEU A 89 -15.45 -32.54 -16.80
CA LEU A 89 -14.77 -32.80 -15.55
C LEU A 89 -15.80 -32.99 -14.43
N SER A 90 -15.83 -34.19 -13.82
CA SER A 90 -16.68 -34.42 -12.65
C SER A 90 -16.13 -33.69 -11.41
N PRO A 91 -16.96 -33.33 -10.42
CA PRO A 91 -16.50 -32.69 -9.18
C PRO A 91 -15.45 -33.52 -8.41
N LYS A 92 -15.54 -34.85 -8.45
CA LYS A 92 -14.56 -35.75 -7.84
C LYS A 92 -13.21 -35.66 -8.55
N THR A 93 -13.25 -35.63 -9.88
CA THR A 93 -12.06 -35.45 -10.73
C THR A 93 -11.46 -34.06 -10.52
N LEU A 94 -12.28 -33.00 -10.46
CA LEU A 94 -11.83 -31.63 -10.18
C LEU A 94 -11.09 -31.53 -8.84
N LYS A 95 -11.56 -32.20 -7.78
CA LYS A 95 -10.82 -32.29 -6.51
C LYS A 95 -9.47 -32.98 -6.67
N SER A 96 -9.39 -34.11 -7.38
CA SER A 96 -8.09 -34.76 -7.63
C SER A 96 -7.15 -33.94 -8.52
N THR A 97 -7.70 -33.15 -9.46
CA THR A 97 -6.93 -32.30 -10.38
C THR A 97 -6.52 -30.96 -9.73
N SER A 98 -7.34 -30.43 -8.82
CA SER A 98 -7.02 -29.23 -8.02
C SER A 98 -6.10 -29.54 -6.84
N VAL A 99 -6.12 -30.77 -6.29
CA VAL A 99 -5.10 -31.24 -5.34
C VAL A 99 -3.75 -31.45 -6.05
N LYS A 100 -3.76 -31.79 -7.34
CA LYS A 100 -2.60 -31.63 -8.25
C LYS A 100 -2.48 -30.17 -8.72
N LEU A 101 -2.56 -29.23 -7.78
CA LEU A 101 -2.09 -27.86 -7.99
C LEU A 101 -0.71 -27.95 -8.66
N ASP A 102 -0.54 -27.15 -9.71
CA ASP A 102 0.50 -27.25 -10.72
C ASP A 102 1.83 -27.73 -10.10
N PRO A 103 2.45 -28.83 -10.56
CA PRO A 103 3.76 -29.25 -10.04
C PRO A 103 4.79 -28.13 -10.08
N ASN A 104 4.61 -27.15 -10.98
CA ASN A 104 5.44 -25.96 -11.03
C ASN A 104 5.19 -24.98 -9.87
N LEU A 105 3.97 -24.91 -9.32
CA LEU A 105 3.68 -24.17 -8.10
C LEU A 105 4.32 -24.85 -6.88
N ALA A 106 4.31 -26.19 -6.81
CA ALA A 106 5.00 -26.91 -5.75
C ALA A 106 6.51 -26.64 -5.78
N LEU A 107 7.14 -26.73 -6.96
CA LEU A 107 8.56 -26.41 -7.17
C LEU A 107 8.88 -24.94 -6.85
N ALA A 108 7.97 -24.03 -7.18
CA ALA A 108 8.07 -22.63 -6.82
C ALA A 108 8.08 -22.40 -5.31
N LEU A 109 7.12 -23.02 -4.61
CA LEU A 109 6.94 -22.91 -3.17
C LEU A 109 8.05 -23.60 -2.38
N GLU A 110 8.68 -24.64 -2.94
CA GLU A 110 9.79 -25.38 -2.33
C GLU A 110 10.96 -24.45 -1.98
N LYS A 111 11.34 -23.53 -2.89
CA LYS A 111 12.40 -22.54 -2.63
C LYS A 111 12.08 -21.64 -1.44
N PHE A 112 10.82 -21.24 -1.26
CA PHE A 112 10.40 -20.45 -0.10
C PHE A 112 10.40 -21.27 1.18
N HIS A 113 9.98 -22.54 1.08
CA HIS A 113 9.98 -23.46 2.21
C HIS A 113 11.39 -23.69 2.74
N GLU A 114 12.35 -24.00 1.85
CA GLU A 114 13.76 -24.15 2.19
C GLU A 114 14.33 -22.88 2.83
N ARG A 115 14.06 -21.71 2.22
CA ARG A 115 14.53 -20.44 2.77
C ARG A 115 13.94 -20.15 4.14
N ARG A 116 12.64 -20.41 4.33
CA ARG A 116 11.97 -20.27 5.63
C ARG A 116 12.59 -21.18 6.68
N ILE A 117 12.81 -22.46 6.39
CA ILE A 117 13.49 -23.40 7.31
C ILE A 117 14.89 -22.90 7.66
N SER A 118 15.64 -22.38 6.68
CA SER A 118 16.98 -21.85 6.90
C SER A 118 16.99 -20.60 7.79
N LEU A 119 15.97 -19.74 7.65
CA LEU A 119 15.81 -18.51 8.43
C LEU A 119 15.35 -18.78 9.86
N VAL A 120 14.50 -19.77 10.09
CA VAL A 120 14.07 -20.19 11.44
C VAL A 120 15.26 -20.62 12.30
N LYS A 121 16.31 -21.18 11.68
CA LYS A 121 17.56 -21.55 12.38
C LYS A 121 18.50 -20.36 12.64
N LYS A 122 18.19 -19.18 12.10
CA LYS A 122 19.01 -17.97 12.14
C LYS A 122 18.25 -16.80 12.74
N ASP A 123 17.66 -17.00 13.91
CA ASP A 123 16.82 -15.99 14.58
C ASP A 123 17.53 -14.65 14.76
N GLN A 124 18.81 -14.68 15.16
CA GLN A 124 19.63 -13.48 15.30
C GLN A 124 19.73 -12.67 13.99
N LEU A 125 19.85 -13.35 12.84
CA LEU A 125 19.91 -12.67 11.54
C LEU A 125 18.62 -11.89 11.25
N ILE A 126 17.45 -12.46 11.59
CA ILE A 126 16.16 -11.78 11.41
C ILE A 126 16.10 -10.54 12.31
N HIS A 127 16.49 -10.68 13.57
CA HIS A 127 16.55 -9.56 14.51
C HIS A 127 17.50 -8.45 14.04
N ASP A 128 18.69 -8.79 13.58
CA ASP A 128 19.68 -7.82 13.09
C ASP A 128 19.17 -7.08 11.85
N LEU A 129 18.49 -7.79 10.93
CA LEU A 129 17.88 -7.20 9.74
C LEU A 129 16.75 -6.23 10.10
N LEU A 130 15.86 -6.62 11.02
CA LEU A 130 14.77 -5.76 11.48
C LEU A 130 15.29 -4.53 12.24
N ALA A 131 16.29 -4.70 13.11
CA ALA A 131 16.91 -3.61 13.86
C ALA A 131 17.61 -2.61 12.91
N THR A 132 18.32 -3.12 11.91
CA THR A 132 18.99 -2.31 10.89
C THR A 132 17.97 -1.55 10.03
N GLY A 133 16.94 -2.25 9.54
CA GLY A 133 15.88 -1.65 8.74
C GLY A 133 15.10 -0.57 9.50
N SER A 134 14.72 -0.86 10.74
CA SER A 134 14.03 0.08 11.63
C SER A 134 14.88 1.32 11.91
N SER A 135 16.18 1.15 12.21
CA SER A 135 17.09 2.27 12.47
C SER A 135 17.22 3.19 11.25
N ARG A 136 17.32 2.60 10.05
CA ARG A 136 17.36 3.37 8.79
C ARG A 136 16.05 4.11 8.53
N ALA A 137 14.91 3.44 8.68
CA ALA A 137 13.59 4.06 8.50
C ALA A 137 13.38 5.21 9.48
N LYS A 138 13.74 5.03 10.76
CA LYS A 138 13.66 6.07 11.80
C LYS A 138 14.52 7.28 11.48
N ALA A 139 15.73 7.08 10.96
CA ALA A 139 16.60 8.18 10.56
C ALA A 139 15.97 9.03 9.45
N VAL A 140 15.45 8.39 8.40
CA VAL A 140 14.74 9.07 7.30
C VAL A 140 13.51 9.80 7.82
N PHE A 141 12.69 9.14 8.65
CA PHE A 141 11.48 9.75 9.20
C PHE A 141 11.79 10.98 10.06
N SER A 142 12.81 10.89 10.92
CA SER A 142 13.22 11.99 11.79
C SER A 142 13.74 13.18 10.98
N GLU A 143 14.49 12.92 9.90
CA GLU A 143 14.93 13.94 8.95
C GLU A 143 13.73 14.64 8.29
N THR A 144 12.76 13.87 7.78
CA THR A 144 11.54 14.40 7.16
C THR A 144 10.76 15.29 8.14
N VAL A 145 10.55 14.83 9.38
CA VAL A 145 9.85 15.61 10.42
C VAL A 145 10.59 16.92 10.72
N LYS A 146 11.93 16.86 10.82
CA LYS A 146 12.74 18.06 11.02
C LYS A 146 12.55 19.05 9.86
N MET A 147 12.62 18.57 8.61
CA MET A 147 12.41 19.41 7.43
C MET A 147 11.03 20.07 7.40
N ILE A 148 9.97 19.33 7.76
CA ILE A 148 8.61 19.89 7.85
C ILE A 148 8.56 20.98 8.91
N ARG A 149 9.13 20.71 10.09
CA ARG A 149 9.14 21.66 11.22
C ARG A 149 9.87 22.95 10.85
N ASP A 150 11.07 22.84 10.30
CA ASP A 150 11.92 24.00 9.96
C ASP A 150 11.21 24.90 8.93
N ASN A 151 10.57 24.31 7.91
CA ASN A 151 9.78 25.06 6.91
C ASN A 151 8.53 25.71 7.51
N TYR A 152 7.81 25.01 8.40
CA TYR A 152 6.62 25.56 9.04
C TYR A 152 6.96 26.74 9.96
N THR A 153 8.05 26.63 10.74
CA THR A 153 8.52 27.73 11.60
C THR A 153 8.94 28.96 10.81
N GLY A 154 9.56 28.77 9.63
CA GLY A 154 9.92 29.88 8.75
C GLY A 154 8.70 30.62 8.18
N LEU A 155 7.63 29.89 7.84
CA LEU A 155 6.37 30.50 7.38
C LEU A 155 5.68 31.31 8.49
N CYS A 156 5.67 30.80 9.72
CA CYS A 156 5.07 31.52 10.85
C CYS A 156 5.88 32.76 11.27
N ALA A 157 7.22 32.71 11.19
CA ALA A 157 8.09 33.82 11.56
C ALA A 157 7.95 35.03 10.61
N ASN A 158 7.63 34.80 9.33
CA ASN A 158 7.42 35.85 8.34
C ASN A 158 6.02 36.48 8.38
N HIS A 159 5.10 35.91 9.18
CA HIS A 159 3.78 36.50 9.45
C HIS A 159 3.83 37.26 10.79
N GLU A 160 4.50 38.41 10.83
CA GLU A 160 4.41 39.41 11.93
C GLU A 160 3.03 40.12 11.98
N HIS A 161 1.97 39.43 11.57
CA HIS A 161 0.59 39.79 11.89
C HIS A 161 0.03 38.69 12.77
N ASN A 162 0.25 38.87 14.06
CA ASN A 162 -0.37 38.20 15.22
C ASN A 162 -1.51 37.24 14.84
N PRO A 163 -1.21 35.98 14.47
CA PRO A 163 -2.27 35.01 14.35
C PRO A 163 -2.60 34.61 15.79
N SER A 164 -3.78 35.02 16.25
CA SER A 164 -4.46 34.37 17.36
C SER A 164 -4.23 32.86 17.23
N PRO A 165 -3.85 32.14 18.30
CA PRO A 165 -3.58 30.72 18.22
C PRO A 165 -4.76 30.04 17.55
N VAL A 166 -4.54 29.55 16.32
CA VAL A 166 -5.58 28.86 15.56
C VAL A 166 -5.86 27.59 16.36
N SER A 167 -6.93 27.62 17.14
CA SER A 167 -7.45 26.44 17.80
C SER A 167 -7.74 25.42 16.70
N TRP A 168 -7.06 24.28 16.73
CA TRP A 168 -7.25 23.16 15.80
C TRP A 168 -8.66 22.52 15.88
N ASP A 169 -9.56 23.05 16.71
CA ASP A 169 -10.85 22.44 17.03
C ASP A 169 -12.01 22.78 16.08
N ALA A 170 -11.89 23.73 15.16
CA ALA A 170 -13.05 24.19 14.37
C ALA A 170 -12.92 24.07 12.84
N SER A 171 -11.70 24.08 12.29
CA SER A 171 -11.49 24.18 10.82
C SER A 171 -11.42 22.82 10.11
N SER A 172 -11.17 21.73 10.83
CA SER A 172 -11.14 20.36 10.28
C SER A 172 -12.49 19.94 9.68
N ARG A 173 -13.60 20.49 10.20
CA ARG A 173 -14.96 20.26 9.67
C ARG A 173 -15.19 20.90 8.30
N SER A 174 -14.41 21.91 7.91
CA SER A 174 -14.56 22.58 6.61
C SER A 174 -13.88 21.83 5.47
N ILE A 175 -12.79 21.13 5.75
CA ILE A 175 -12.08 20.32 4.74
C ILE A 175 -12.91 19.07 4.42
N GLU A 176 -13.50 18.44 5.44
CA GLU A 176 -14.48 17.35 5.30
C GLU A 176 -15.62 17.72 4.33
N ALA A 177 -16.19 18.94 4.46
CA ALA A 177 -17.29 19.38 3.61
C ALA A 177 -16.92 19.58 2.13
N SER A 178 -15.70 20.06 1.83
CA SER A 178 -15.27 20.30 0.44
C SER A 178 -14.83 19.05 -0.32
N VAL A 179 -14.30 18.05 0.40
CA VAL A 179 -13.92 16.76 -0.18
C VAL A 179 -15.16 15.90 -0.43
N TRP A 180 -16.14 15.94 0.48
CA TRP A 180 -17.38 15.18 0.37
C TRP A 180 -18.36 15.70 -0.68
N SER A 181 -18.39 17.01 -0.97
CA SER A 181 -19.29 17.57 -2.00
C SER A 181 -18.89 17.19 -3.43
N ARG A 182 -17.68 16.66 -3.66
CA ARG A 182 -17.26 16.09 -4.96
C ARG A 182 -17.43 14.58 -5.07
N SER A 183 -17.57 13.86 -3.95
CA SER A 183 -17.70 12.39 -3.93
C SER A 183 -19.16 11.90 -3.96
N ASN A 184 -20.13 12.77 -3.69
CA ASN A 184 -21.56 12.46 -3.69
C ASN A 184 -22.31 12.89 -4.96
N ALA A 185 -21.61 13.13 -6.08
CA ALA A 185 -22.29 13.29 -7.36
C ALA A 185 -22.97 11.96 -7.72
N PRO A 186 -24.31 11.91 -7.90
CA PRO A 186 -25.00 10.69 -8.26
C PRO A 186 -24.49 10.22 -9.64
N CYS A 187 -23.97 8.99 -9.68
CA CYS A 187 -23.74 8.29 -10.93
C CYS A 187 -25.10 8.09 -11.63
N ASN A 188 -25.45 8.99 -12.55
CA ASN A 188 -26.48 8.75 -13.54
C ASN A 188 -26.06 7.56 -14.40
N ARG A 189 -26.46 6.34 -13.98
CA ARG A 189 -26.55 5.21 -14.89
C ARG A 189 -27.87 5.38 -15.64
N GLY A 190 -27.77 5.69 -16.92
CA GLY A 190 -28.91 5.84 -17.82
C GLY A 190 -29.84 4.62 -17.76
N GLN A 191 -31.12 4.94 -17.90
CA GLN A 191 -32.17 4.00 -18.29
C GLN A 191 -31.91 3.43 -19.68
#